data_AF-A0A952GW18-F1
#
_entry.id   AF-A0A952GW18-F1
#
_cell.length_a   1.000
_cell.length_b   1.000
_cell.length_c   1.000
_cell.angle_alpha   90.00
_cell.angle_beta   90.00
_cell.angle_gamma   90.00
#
_symmetry.space_group_name_H-M   'P 1'
#
loop_
_entity.id
_entity.type
_entity.pdbx_description
1 polymer ?
#
loop_
_entity_poly.entity_id
_entity_poly.type
_entity_poly.pdbx_seq_one_letter_code
_entity_poly.pdbx_strand_id
1 'polypeptide(L)'
;MSATWKETLSQLRSQGGLRFWRGLDELAGSPEFRAALTSEFPGLASLDWNRRGVLRAFGASLALSGLAGCEASPDGRALPYIRDPEHMVPDRAQLYATGVPFAGILQPVLGVTNAGRPTKLEGNPDHPASRGATDAFTQAALLDLYDPERSQVPRAQGRPMSWAELDTAMAGRAALLDATRGDGLRLLTGATTSPTLLRQIEALTTRWPGARWHVFEPVDDSGMHAATQQAFGRALEVTPLLDQAQAVVAFDADPLGAGPRQVRDSVAWSARRRAFQGGDGGSVMMVVEPTPTLTGGRSLDRLVAPASRIPLLVTGHSRGCSASFPPRRRCAQTSSAGSNAQPSALRPRRAMAWSWSAASSRRRPKRSAGRSTSGSATSASPPNYQSPCARLRRPTARSTRCSPKWTPARSARS
;
A
#
# COMPACT_ATOMS: atom_id res chain seq x y z
N MET A 1 23.35 62.19 -1.88
CA MET A 1 22.33 62.84 -1.02
C MET A 1 21.01 62.14 -1.33
N SER A 2 20.55 61.27 -0.44
CA SER A 2 19.31 60.51 -0.63
C SER A 2 18.12 61.47 -0.66
N ALA A 3 17.30 61.43 -1.72
CA ALA A 3 16.00 62.08 -1.72
C ALA A 3 15.24 61.63 -0.47
N THR A 4 14.76 62.59 0.31
CA THR A 4 14.08 62.27 1.56
C THR A 4 12.73 61.63 1.24
N TRP A 5 12.33 60.61 2.00
CA TRP A 5 11.09 59.85 1.71
C TRP A 5 9.84 60.75 1.56
N LYS A 6 9.86 61.93 2.19
CA LYS A 6 8.81 62.98 2.09
C LYS A 6 8.70 63.56 0.68
N GLU A 7 9.82 63.74 -0.03
CA GLU A 7 9.86 64.24 -1.41
C GLU A 7 9.36 63.17 -2.39
N THR A 8 9.70 61.90 -2.15
CA THR A 8 9.21 60.79 -2.97
C THR A 8 7.69 60.63 -2.84
N LEU A 9 7.14 60.89 -1.65
CA LEU A 9 5.69 60.84 -1.40
C LEU A 9 4.91 62.02 -1.96
N SER A 10 5.48 63.22 -1.95
CA SER A 10 4.82 64.37 -2.59
C SER A 10 4.76 64.18 -4.11
N GLN A 11 5.80 63.58 -4.72
CA GLN A 11 5.81 63.21 -6.14
C GLN A 11 4.80 62.10 -6.48
N LEU A 12 4.60 61.11 -5.60
CA LEU A 12 3.54 60.10 -5.79
C LEU A 12 2.15 60.71 -5.82
N ARG A 13 1.88 61.67 -4.92
CA ARG A 13 0.57 62.32 -4.81
C ARG A 13 0.23 63.17 -6.03
N SER A 14 1.22 63.62 -6.80
CA SER A 14 1.02 64.39 -8.03
C SER A 14 0.93 63.53 -9.29
N GLN A 15 1.24 62.23 -9.22
CA GLN A 15 1.17 61.31 -10.36
C GLN A 15 -0.18 60.57 -10.38
N GLY A 16 -0.97 60.77 -11.45
CA GLY A 16 -2.18 60.01 -11.71
C GLY A 16 -1.94 58.84 -12.67
N GLY A 17 -2.22 57.61 -12.22
CA GLY A 17 -2.17 56.40 -13.06
C GLY A 17 -1.82 55.12 -12.29
N LEU A 18 -2.07 53.96 -12.89
CA LEU A 18 -1.67 52.64 -12.34
C LEU A 18 -0.25 52.31 -12.78
N ARG A 19 0.74 52.91 -12.11
CA ARG A 19 2.15 52.52 -12.25
C ARG A 19 2.52 51.72 -11.00
N PHE A 20 3.02 50.51 -11.19
CA PHE A 20 3.40 49.61 -10.10
C PHE A 20 4.91 49.67 -9.91
N TRP A 21 5.34 49.77 -8.66
CA TRP A 21 6.74 49.75 -8.24
C TRP A 21 6.93 48.58 -7.26
N ARG A 22 8.09 47.91 -7.30
CA ARG A 22 8.40 46.77 -6.43
C ARG A 22 8.98 47.19 -5.08
N GLY A 23 9.54 48.40 -4.99
CA GLY A 23 10.08 48.98 -3.77
C GLY A 23 10.21 50.50 -3.83
N LEU A 24 10.46 51.13 -2.67
CA LEU A 24 10.61 52.58 -2.55
C LEU A 24 11.85 53.11 -3.27
N ASP A 25 12.92 52.32 -3.35
CA ASP A 25 14.16 52.69 -4.04
C ASP A 25 13.99 52.75 -5.57
N GLU A 26 13.15 51.87 -6.12
CA GLU A 26 12.78 51.89 -7.55
C GLU A 26 11.95 53.15 -7.89
N LEU A 27 11.05 53.53 -6.99
CA LEU A 27 10.25 54.74 -7.11
C LEU A 27 11.12 56.01 -7.01
N ALA A 28 12.08 56.03 -6.09
CA ALA A 28 12.99 57.15 -5.90
C ALA A 28 14.01 57.29 -7.06
N GLY A 29 14.21 56.23 -7.86
CA GLY A 29 15.07 56.27 -9.04
C GLY A 29 16.53 56.56 -8.72
N SER A 30 17.01 56.13 -7.54
CA SER A 30 18.34 56.46 -7.05
C SER A 30 19.45 55.91 -7.96
N PRO A 31 20.55 56.66 -8.17
CA PRO A 31 21.68 56.20 -8.98
C PRO A 31 22.29 54.89 -8.46
N GLU A 32 22.31 54.71 -7.14
CA GLU A 32 22.86 53.54 -6.46
C GLU A 32 22.04 52.28 -6.75
N PHE A 33 20.71 52.38 -6.75
CA PHE A 33 19.82 51.27 -7.08
C PHE A 33 19.94 50.83 -8.55
N ARG A 34 20.09 51.80 -9.47
CA ARG A 34 20.32 51.51 -10.90
C ARG A 34 21.67 50.84 -11.15
N ALA A 35 22.71 51.28 -10.44
CA ALA A 35 24.03 50.66 -10.51
C ALA A 35 24.02 49.22 -9.97
N ALA A 36 23.34 48.98 -8.84
CA ALA A 36 23.17 47.65 -8.27
C ALA A 36 22.41 46.70 -9.20
N LEU A 37 21.29 47.14 -9.79
CA LEU A 37 20.54 46.35 -10.77
C LEU A 37 21.36 45.97 -12.00
N THR A 38 22.20 46.90 -12.50
CA THR A 38 23.05 46.67 -13.67
C THR A 38 24.21 45.71 -13.36
N SER A 39 24.74 45.76 -12.13
CA SER A 39 25.80 44.86 -11.66
C SER A 39 25.30 43.44 -11.43
N GLU A 40 24.15 43.28 -10.76
CA GLU A 40 23.59 41.97 -10.41
C GLU A 40 22.98 41.25 -11.60
N PHE A 41 22.37 42.01 -12.54
CA PHE A 41 21.67 41.43 -13.68
C PHE A 41 21.97 42.16 -14.99
N PRO A 42 23.22 42.08 -15.51
CA PRO A 42 23.66 42.83 -16.69
C PRO A 42 22.84 42.51 -17.95
N GLY A 43 22.32 41.29 -18.08
CA GLY A 43 21.46 40.88 -19.20
C GLY A 43 20.00 41.37 -19.10
N LEU A 44 19.53 41.76 -17.91
CA LEU A 44 18.18 42.23 -17.63
C LEU A 44 18.09 43.77 -17.56
N ALA A 45 19.22 44.43 -17.34
CA ALA A 45 19.33 45.89 -17.26
C ALA A 45 19.18 46.58 -18.62
N SER A 46 19.51 45.90 -19.72
CA SER A 46 19.40 46.42 -21.10
C SER A 46 18.05 46.13 -21.77
N LEU A 47 17.17 45.37 -21.11
CA LEU A 47 15.84 45.03 -21.62
C LEU A 47 14.86 46.16 -21.30
N ASP A 48 14.23 46.71 -22.34
CA ASP A 48 13.09 47.61 -22.19
C ASP A 48 11.89 46.80 -21.66
N TRP A 49 11.53 47.02 -20.40
CA TRP A 49 10.49 46.28 -19.65
C TRP A 49 9.06 46.65 -20.07
N ASN A 50 8.85 46.91 -21.35
CA ASN A 50 7.54 46.97 -21.96
C ASN A 50 7.04 45.54 -22.26
N ARG A 51 5.72 45.39 -22.50
CA ARG A 51 5.09 44.09 -22.82
C ARG A 51 5.82 43.34 -23.95
N ARG A 52 6.39 44.05 -24.92
CA ARG A 52 7.11 43.47 -26.05
C ARG A 52 8.51 42.97 -25.65
N GLY A 53 9.22 43.67 -24.78
CA GLY A 53 10.52 43.25 -24.26
C GLY A 53 10.40 42.00 -23.39
N VAL A 54 9.38 41.93 -22.54
CA VAL A 54 9.08 40.71 -21.75
C VAL A 54 8.75 39.53 -22.66
N LEU A 55 7.91 39.73 -23.69
CA LEU A 55 7.57 38.66 -24.65
C LEU A 55 8.78 38.22 -25.48
N ARG A 56 9.71 39.14 -25.81
CA ARG A 56 10.96 38.80 -26.51
C ARG A 56 11.91 38.01 -25.61
N ALA A 57 12.09 38.42 -24.35
CA ALA A 57 12.92 37.68 -23.40
C ALA A 57 12.35 36.29 -23.15
N PHE A 58 11.04 36.18 -22.93
CA PHE A 58 10.37 34.89 -22.75
C PHE A 58 10.45 34.00 -24.00
N GLY A 59 10.27 34.58 -25.19
CA GLY A 59 10.44 33.87 -26.46
C GLY A 59 11.87 33.40 -26.70
N ALA A 60 12.87 34.22 -26.34
CA ALA A 60 14.29 33.86 -26.43
C ALA A 60 14.65 32.75 -25.44
N SER A 61 14.15 32.81 -24.20
CA SER A 61 14.34 31.75 -23.20
C SER A 61 13.70 30.43 -23.65
N LEU A 62 12.47 30.45 -24.19
CA LEU A 62 11.83 29.27 -24.76
C LEU A 62 12.59 28.69 -25.96
N ALA A 63 13.12 29.55 -26.84
CA ALA A 63 13.92 29.10 -27.98
C ALA A 63 15.24 28.45 -27.53
N LEU A 64 15.95 29.05 -26.56
CA LEU A 64 17.19 28.51 -26.00
C LEU A 64 16.95 27.21 -25.22
N SER A 65 15.88 27.13 -24.42
CA SER A 65 15.48 25.89 -23.75
C SER A 65 15.00 24.82 -24.74
N GLY A 66 14.39 25.21 -25.86
CA GLY A 66 13.99 24.29 -26.93
C GLY A 66 15.20 23.69 -27.67
N LEU A 67 16.31 24.43 -27.79
CA LEU A 67 17.56 23.91 -28.36
C LEU A 67 18.25 22.90 -27.43
N ALA A 68 18.12 23.05 -26.10
CA ALA A 68 18.54 22.05 -25.12
C ALA A 68 17.58 20.85 -25.02
N GLY A 69 16.34 20.99 -25.49
CA GLY A 69 15.34 19.91 -25.51
C GLY A 69 15.54 18.87 -26.61
N CYS A 70 16.49 19.07 -27.52
CA CYS A 70 16.88 18.13 -28.59
C CYS A 70 18.12 17.31 -28.22
N GLU A 71 18.40 17.09 -26.94
CA GLU A 71 19.33 16.04 -26.56
C GLU A 71 18.66 14.69 -26.89
N ALA A 72 19.18 14.00 -27.91
CA ALA A 72 18.74 12.66 -28.26
C ALA A 72 18.91 11.80 -27.01
N SER A 73 17.80 11.39 -26.40
CA SER A 73 17.84 10.45 -25.28
C SER A 73 18.71 9.27 -25.69
N PRO A 74 19.68 8.85 -24.88
CA PRO A 74 20.62 7.80 -25.26
C PRO A 74 19.84 6.56 -25.73
N ASP A 75 20.24 5.99 -26.86
CA ASP A 75 19.54 4.86 -27.49
C ASP A 75 19.29 3.73 -26.47
N GLY A 76 18.04 3.60 -26.03
CA GLY A 76 17.63 2.54 -25.13
C GLY A 76 17.71 1.18 -25.82
N ARG A 77 18.50 0.25 -25.27
CA ARG A 77 18.56 -1.13 -25.79
C ARG A 77 17.31 -1.90 -25.37
N ALA A 78 16.47 -2.29 -26.32
CA ALA A 78 15.35 -3.20 -26.09
C ALA A 78 15.83 -4.66 -26.17
N LEU A 79 15.90 -5.34 -25.03
CA LEU A 79 16.33 -6.75 -24.94
C LEU A 79 15.11 -7.67 -24.81
N PRO A 80 14.83 -8.57 -25.78
CA PRO A 80 13.75 -9.54 -25.66
C PRO A 80 14.16 -10.73 -24.76
N TYR A 81 13.19 -11.52 -24.33
CA TYR A 81 13.49 -12.77 -23.63
C TYR A 81 14.18 -13.77 -24.57
N ILE A 82 15.13 -14.52 -24.02
CA ILE A 82 15.73 -15.67 -24.72
C ILE A 82 14.71 -16.82 -24.82
N ARG A 83 13.88 -16.97 -23.79
CA ARG A 83 12.77 -17.92 -23.72
C ARG A 83 11.55 -17.18 -23.19
N ASP A 84 10.57 -16.96 -24.05
CA ASP A 84 9.33 -16.27 -23.66
C ASP A 84 8.51 -17.13 -22.69
N PRO A 85 8.08 -16.58 -21.54
CA PRO A 85 7.14 -17.27 -20.66
C PRO A 85 5.74 -17.27 -21.27
N GLU A 86 5.07 -18.43 -21.34
CA GLU A 86 3.77 -18.59 -22.01
C GLU A 86 2.66 -17.66 -21.47
N HIS A 87 2.69 -17.37 -20.17
CA HIS A 87 1.65 -16.56 -19.52
C HIS A 87 2.01 -15.08 -19.44
N MET A 88 3.18 -14.67 -19.89
CA MET A 88 3.69 -13.30 -19.77
C MET A 88 3.70 -12.58 -21.11
N VAL A 89 2.80 -11.60 -21.24
CA VAL A 89 2.81 -10.68 -22.37
C VAL A 89 3.57 -9.43 -21.91
N PRO A 90 4.69 -9.06 -22.56
CA PRO A 90 5.35 -7.79 -22.31
C PRO A 90 4.34 -6.64 -22.40
N ASP A 91 4.49 -5.61 -21.56
CA ASP A 91 3.59 -4.45 -21.48
C ASP A 91 2.20 -4.69 -20.86
N ARG A 92 1.88 -5.91 -20.41
CA ARG A 92 0.67 -6.18 -19.62
C ARG A 92 1.02 -6.55 -18.19
N ALA A 93 0.51 -5.75 -17.25
CA ALA A 93 0.59 -6.07 -15.83
C ALA A 93 -0.18 -7.35 -15.52
N GLN A 94 0.44 -8.22 -14.74
CA GLN A 94 -0.16 -9.43 -14.20
C GLN A 94 -0.47 -9.25 -12.72
N LEU A 95 -1.55 -9.86 -12.26
CA LEU A 95 -1.96 -9.82 -10.86
C LEU A 95 -1.72 -11.19 -10.24
N TYR A 96 -0.90 -11.24 -9.18
CA TYR A 96 -0.66 -12.47 -8.42
C TYR A 96 -1.27 -12.36 -7.03
N ALA A 97 -2.12 -13.31 -6.66
CA ALA A 97 -2.65 -13.38 -5.29
C ALA A 97 -1.56 -13.85 -4.33
N THR A 98 -1.24 -13.03 -3.34
CA THR A 98 -0.19 -13.28 -2.34
C THR A 98 -0.58 -12.65 -0.99
N GLY A 99 0.31 -12.67 -0.01
CA GLY A 99 0.11 -12.01 1.26
C GLY A 99 1.40 -11.49 1.88
N VAL A 100 1.30 -10.40 2.62
CA VAL A 100 2.41 -9.77 3.34
C VAL A 100 2.22 -10.03 4.84
N PRO A 101 3.14 -10.73 5.52
CA PRO A 101 3.04 -10.91 6.97
C PRO A 101 3.31 -9.58 7.69
N PHE A 102 2.43 -9.20 8.61
CA PHE A 102 2.59 -8.00 9.44
C PHE A 102 2.15 -8.31 10.88
N ALA A 103 3.06 -8.19 11.84
CA ALA A 103 2.86 -8.52 13.26
C ALA A 103 2.15 -9.89 13.46
N GLY A 104 2.61 -10.89 12.71
CA GLY A 104 2.07 -12.25 12.73
C GLY A 104 0.77 -12.50 11.94
N ILE A 105 0.07 -11.46 11.49
CA ILE A 105 -1.15 -11.59 10.69
C ILE A 105 -0.83 -11.37 9.20
N LEU A 106 -1.39 -12.21 8.33
CA LEU A 106 -1.20 -12.08 6.89
C LEU A 106 -2.13 -11.00 6.32
N GLN A 107 -1.54 -9.99 5.69
CA GLN A 107 -2.25 -8.99 4.89
C GLN A 107 -2.48 -9.51 3.47
N PRO A 108 -3.74 -9.73 3.04
CA PRO A 108 -4.06 -10.36 1.77
C PRO A 108 -4.02 -9.36 0.60
N VAL A 109 -3.12 -9.59 -0.35
CA VAL A 109 -2.84 -8.65 -1.44
C VAL A 109 -2.78 -9.29 -2.82
N LEU A 110 -2.97 -8.47 -3.84
CA LEU A 110 -2.67 -8.75 -5.23
C LEU A 110 -1.38 -7.99 -5.61
N GLY A 111 -0.33 -8.72 -5.96
CA GLY A 111 0.90 -8.15 -6.49
C GLY A 111 0.75 -7.84 -7.97
N VAL A 112 0.65 -6.55 -8.32
CA VAL A 112 0.74 -6.07 -9.70
C VAL A 112 2.18 -6.23 -10.15
N THR A 113 2.39 -7.03 -11.19
CA THR A 113 3.71 -7.49 -11.62
C THR A 113 3.90 -7.17 -13.10
N ASN A 114 4.97 -6.45 -13.42
CA ASN A 114 5.36 -6.12 -14.78
C ASN A 114 6.63 -6.91 -15.12
N ALA A 115 6.59 -7.72 -16.18
CA ALA A 115 7.74 -8.51 -16.62
C ALA A 115 8.38 -9.36 -15.49
N GLY A 116 7.55 -9.93 -14.61
CA GLY A 116 8.00 -10.74 -13.46
C GLY A 116 8.47 -9.94 -12.24
N ARG A 117 8.40 -8.60 -12.27
CA ARG A 117 8.79 -7.72 -11.16
C ARG A 117 7.55 -7.09 -10.52
N PRO A 118 7.28 -7.33 -9.23
CA PRO A 118 6.19 -6.66 -8.53
C PRO A 118 6.40 -5.14 -8.53
N THR A 119 5.44 -4.36 -9.00
CA THR A 119 5.54 -2.89 -9.04
C THR A 119 4.53 -2.20 -8.14
N LYS A 120 3.49 -2.92 -7.70
CA LYS A 120 2.50 -2.42 -6.75
C LYS A 120 1.86 -3.57 -5.99
N LEU A 121 1.48 -3.34 -4.74
CA LEU A 121 0.64 -4.24 -3.96
C LEU A 121 -0.77 -3.62 -3.90
N GLU A 122 -1.81 -4.40 -4.10
CA GLU A 122 -3.20 -3.96 -4.01
C GLU A 122 -3.98 -4.89 -3.08
N GLY A 123 -5.10 -4.44 -2.52
CA GLY A 123 -5.87 -5.32 -1.64
C GLY A 123 -6.55 -6.41 -2.44
N ASN A 124 -6.62 -7.63 -1.89
CA ASN A 124 -7.40 -8.68 -2.54
C ASN A 124 -8.92 -8.43 -2.37
N PRO A 125 -9.70 -8.18 -3.45
CA PRO A 125 -11.13 -7.94 -3.36
C PRO A 125 -11.91 -9.16 -2.84
N ASP A 126 -11.42 -10.37 -3.12
CA ASP A 126 -12.09 -11.62 -2.73
C ASP A 126 -11.84 -11.99 -1.27
N HIS A 127 -10.85 -11.36 -0.61
CA HIS A 127 -10.51 -11.67 0.76
C HIS A 127 -11.34 -10.83 1.76
N PRO A 128 -12.02 -11.44 2.75
CA PRO A 128 -12.95 -10.73 3.63
C PRO A 128 -12.28 -9.65 4.50
N ALA A 129 -10.99 -9.82 4.82
CA ALA A 129 -10.23 -8.87 5.63
C ALA A 129 -9.86 -7.57 4.89
N SER A 130 -9.53 -7.62 3.60
CA SER A 130 -9.13 -6.43 2.84
C SER A 130 -10.25 -5.88 1.97
N ARG A 131 -11.09 -6.73 1.36
CA ARG A 131 -12.13 -6.36 0.39
C ARG A 131 -11.62 -5.35 -0.66
N GLY A 132 -10.39 -5.52 -1.10
CA GLY A 132 -9.74 -4.65 -2.08
C GLY A 132 -8.94 -3.48 -1.50
N ALA A 133 -8.98 -3.24 -0.20
CA ALA A 133 -8.23 -2.19 0.47
C ALA A 133 -6.85 -2.66 0.98
N THR A 134 -5.93 -1.71 1.19
CA THR A 134 -4.59 -1.93 1.77
C THR A 134 -4.27 -0.82 2.75
N ASP A 135 -3.28 -1.06 3.63
CA ASP A 135 -2.72 -0.05 4.52
C ASP A 135 -1.37 0.48 4.00
N ALA A 136 -0.86 1.51 4.66
CA ALA A 136 0.41 2.14 4.30
C ALA A 136 1.60 1.19 4.48
N PHE A 137 1.60 0.34 5.51
CA PHE A 137 2.68 -0.60 5.77
C PHE A 137 2.80 -1.65 4.67
N THR A 138 1.67 -2.21 4.26
CA THR A 138 1.58 -3.21 3.20
C THR A 138 1.99 -2.63 1.85
N GLN A 139 1.60 -1.38 1.54
CA GLN A 139 2.08 -0.68 0.34
C GLN A 139 3.59 -0.45 0.39
N ALA A 140 4.12 -0.03 1.55
CA ALA A 140 5.53 0.24 1.74
C ALA A 140 6.40 -1.03 1.75
N ALA A 141 5.86 -2.19 2.10
CA ALA A 141 6.58 -3.47 2.10
C ALA A 141 7.16 -3.84 0.72
N LEU A 142 6.66 -3.25 -0.36
CA LEU A 142 7.25 -3.39 -1.68
C LEU A 142 8.64 -2.72 -1.77
N LEU A 143 8.86 -1.62 -1.05
CA LEU A 143 10.14 -0.94 -1.02
C LEU A 143 11.19 -1.76 -0.30
N ASP A 144 10.82 -2.49 0.76
CA ASP A 144 11.73 -3.41 1.46
C ASP A 144 12.26 -4.52 0.54
N LEU A 145 11.50 -4.92 -0.48
CA LEU A 145 11.95 -5.87 -1.51
C LEU A 145 13.02 -5.27 -2.43
N TYR A 146 12.90 -3.97 -2.73
CA TYR A 146 13.79 -3.24 -3.64
C TYR A 146 14.84 -2.40 -2.94
N ASP A 147 14.98 -2.56 -1.62
CA ASP A 147 15.98 -1.86 -0.83
C ASP A 147 17.41 -2.26 -1.30
N PRO A 148 18.24 -1.30 -1.76
CA PRO A 148 19.62 -1.59 -2.16
C PRO A 148 20.50 -2.08 -1.00
N GLU A 149 20.17 -1.74 0.25
CA GLU A 149 20.90 -2.16 1.44
C GLU A 149 20.49 -3.56 1.94
N ARG A 150 19.49 -4.17 1.32
CA ARG A 150 19.05 -5.54 1.65
C ARG A 150 20.21 -6.53 1.54
N SER A 151 20.30 -7.45 2.51
CA SER A 151 21.36 -8.47 2.53
C SER A 151 21.35 -9.32 1.26
N GLN A 152 22.40 -9.19 0.46
CA GLN A 152 22.54 -9.87 -0.84
C GLN A 152 23.09 -11.29 -0.72
N VAL A 153 23.91 -11.53 0.31
CA VAL A 153 24.58 -12.82 0.56
C VAL A 153 24.61 -13.12 2.06
N PRO A 154 24.62 -14.40 2.47
CA PRO A 154 24.88 -14.77 3.86
C PRO A 154 26.23 -14.25 4.36
N ARG A 155 26.34 -14.06 5.68
CA ARG A 155 27.58 -13.59 6.31
C ARG A 155 27.89 -14.38 7.57
N ALA A 156 29.16 -14.70 7.77
CA ALA A 156 29.70 -15.25 9.02
C ALA A 156 30.66 -14.24 9.64
N GLN A 157 30.37 -13.80 10.88
CA GLN A 157 31.20 -12.81 11.58
C GLN A 157 31.50 -11.55 10.74
N GLY A 158 30.47 -11.07 10.01
CA GLY A 158 30.55 -9.89 9.13
C GLY A 158 31.13 -10.17 7.73
N ARG A 159 31.77 -11.32 7.50
CA ARG A 159 32.37 -11.69 6.21
C ARG A 159 31.35 -12.39 5.31
N PRO A 160 31.25 -12.03 4.01
CA PRO A 160 30.41 -12.76 3.06
C PRO A 160 30.76 -14.24 2.98
N MET A 161 29.75 -15.09 2.83
CA MET A 161 29.90 -16.53 2.58
C MET A 161 28.89 -17.00 1.53
N SER A 162 29.19 -18.11 0.88
CA SER A 162 28.28 -18.75 -0.09
C SER A 162 27.16 -19.53 0.61
N TRP A 163 26.07 -19.78 -0.14
CA TRP A 163 24.98 -20.61 0.35
C TRP A 163 25.40 -22.06 0.64
N ALA A 164 26.30 -22.63 -0.17
CA ALA A 164 26.80 -23.99 0.06
C ALA A 164 27.64 -24.11 1.35
N GLU A 165 28.45 -23.08 1.66
CA GLU A 165 29.17 -23.01 2.93
C GLU A 165 28.22 -22.86 4.11
N LEU A 166 27.13 -22.09 3.95
CA LEU A 166 26.11 -21.94 4.98
C LEU A 166 25.41 -23.27 5.26
N ASP A 167 24.99 -23.99 4.21
CA ASP A 167 24.36 -25.30 4.34
C ASP A 167 25.27 -26.30 5.06
N THR A 168 26.55 -26.31 4.71
CA THR A 168 27.57 -27.17 5.36
C THR A 168 27.74 -26.80 6.84
N ALA A 169 27.82 -25.50 7.16
CA ALA A 169 27.94 -25.02 8.53
C ALA A 169 26.69 -25.36 9.37
N MET A 170 25.50 -25.19 8.80
CA MET A 170 24.23 -25.51 9.46
C MET A 170 24.06 -27.01 9.67
N ALA A 171 24.47 -27.85 8.72
CA ALA A 171 24.50 -29.31 8.88
C ALA A 171 25.42 -29.75 10.02
N GLY A 172 26.62 -29.15 10.11
CA GLY A 172 27.54 -29.37 11.23
C GLY A 172 26.94 -28.97 12.57
N ARG A 173 26.25 -27.81 12.62
CA ARG A 173 25.56 -27.37 13.84
C ARG A 173 24.41 -28.31 14.23
N ALA A 174 23.65 -28.80 13.25
CA ALA A 174 22.56 -29.75 13.46
C ALA A 174 23.07 -31.07 14.08
N ALA A 175 24.19 -31.61 13.60
CA ALA A 175 24.80 -32.81 14.17
C ALA A 175 25.20 -32.64 15.65
N LEU A 176 25.75 -31.46 16.01
CA LEU A 176 26.06 -31.13 17.40
C LEU A 176 24.79 -31.04 18.27
N LEU A 177 23.69 -30.49 17.72
CA LEU A 177 22.41 -30.40 18.42
C LEU A 177 21.74 -31.77 18.57
N ASP A 178 21.92 -32.68 17.60
CA ASP A 178 21.44 -34.06 17.73
C ASP A 178 22.10 -34.76 18.92
N ALA A 179 23.41 -34.55 19.14
CA ALA A 179 24.14 -35.11 20.27
C ALA A 179 23.64 -34.58 21.63
N THR A 180 23.24 -33.31 21.70
CA THR A 180 22.74 -32.67 22.94
C THR A 180 21.21 -32.66 23.04
N ARG A 181 20.51 -33.28 22.09
CA ARG A 181 19.05 -33.20 21.92
C ARG A 181 18.50 -31.76 21.93
N GLY A 182 19.27 -30.81 21.42
CA GLY A 182 18.88 -29.41 21.36
C GLY A 182 19.18 -28.57 22.59
N ASP A 183 19.92 -29.09 23.57
CA ASP A 183 20.25 -28.29 24.75
C ASP A 183 21.02 -27.01 24.36
N GLY A 184 20.62 -25.89 24.97
CA GLY A 184 21.08 -24.55 24.63
C GLY A 184 20.53 -23.95 23.33
N LEU A 185 19.72 -24.67 22.53
CA LEU A 185 19.09 -24.08 21.35
C LEU A 185 17.94 -23.14 21.73
N ARG A 186 17.98 -21.92 21.21
CA ARG A 186 16.93 -20.90 21.38
C ARG A 186 16.54 -20.39 20.00
N LEU A 187 15.27 -20.56 19.65
CA LEU A 187 14.68 -20.00 18.44
C LEU A 187 13.91 -18.74 18.84
N LEU A 188 14.25 -17.60 18.24
CA LEU A 188 13.53 -16.34 18.41
C LEU A 188 12.84 -15.99 17.09
N THR A 189 11.53 -15.78 17.13
CA THR A 189 10.74 -15.33 15.98
C THR A 189 9.84 -14.16 16.36
N GLY A 190 9.38 -13.42 15.35
CA GLY A 190 8.19 -12.57 15.50
C GLY A 190 6.92 -13.40 15.73
N ALA A 191 5.80 -12.73 15.97
CA ALA A 191 4.50 -13.40 15.97
C ALA A 191 4.25 -14.07 14.61
N THR A 192 3.61 -15.24 14.59
CA THR A 192 3.26 -15.91 13.33
C THR A 192 1.98 -16.72 13.44
N THR A 193 1.11 -16.56 12.45
CA THR A 193 -0.07 -17.43 12.27
C THR A 193 0.07 -18.37 11.07
N SER A 194 1.27 -18.49 10.48
CA SER A 194 1.49 -19.34 9.30
C SER A 194 1.44 -20.83 9.67
N PRO A 195 0.48 -21.63 9.15
CA PRO A 195 0.39 -23.04 9.49
C PRO A 195 1.64 -23.83 9.07
N THR A 196 2.30 -23.44 7.99
CA THR A 196 3.50 -24.12 7.50
C THR A 196 4.70 -23.83 8.40
N LEU A 197 4.88 -22.58 8.83
CA LEU A 197 5.97 -22.25 9.74
C LEU A 197 5.76 -22.89 11.11
N LEU A 198 4.53 -22.90 11.63
CA LEU A 198 4.20 -23.58 12.88
C LEU A 198 4.52 -25.08 12.83
N ARG A 199 4.17 -25.77 11.74
CA ARG A 199 4.56 -27.19 11.55
C ARG A 199 6.08 -27.38 11.47
N GLN A 200 6.82 -26.46 10.87
CA GLN A 200 8.28 -26.54 10.80
C GLN A 200 8.91 -26.34 12.18
N ILE A 201 8.39 -25.41 12.98
CA ILE A 201 8.83 -25.18 14.35
C ILE A 201 8.52 -26.41 15.22
N GLU A 202 7.33 -27.00 15.08
CA GLU A 202 6.95 -28.23 15.77
C GLU A 202 7.87 -29.41 15.40
N ALA A 203 8.20 -29.57 14.11
CA ALA A 203 9.15 -30.58 13.68
C ALA A 203 10.55 -30.35 14.28
N LEU A 204 10.98 -29.09 14.37
CA LEU A 204 12.26 -28.71 14.96
C LEU A 204 12.29 -29.01 16.47
N THR A 205 11.25 -28.63 17.22
CA THR A 205 11.17 -28.88 18.67
C THR A 205 10.96 -30.36 18.99
N THR A 206 10.36 -31.14 18.08
CA THR A 206 10.24 -32.59 18.20
C THR A 206 11.60 -33.27 18.01
N ARG A 207 12.40 -32.86 17.01
CA ARG A 207 13.76 -33.38 16.80
C ARG A 207 14.69 -33.02 17.96
N TRP A 208 14.51 -31.82 18.52
CA TRP A 208 15.38 -31.25 19.55
C TRP A 208 14.58 -30.81 20.79
N PRO A 209 14.19 -31.73 21.68
CA PRO A 209 13.35 -31.44 22.85
C PRO A 209 13.93 -30.44 23.86
N GLY A 210 15.26 -30.27 23.89
CA GLY A 210 15.94 -29.26 24.72
C GLY A 210 15.82 -27.83 24.18
N ALA A 211 15.37 -27.67 22.94
CA ALA A 211 15.17 -26.37 22.33
C ALA A 211 14.04 -25.59 22.99
N ARG A 212 14.15 -24.26 22.99
CA ARG A 212 13.06 -23.36 23.40
C ARG A 212 12.74 -22.40 22.26
N TRP A 213 11.45 -22.25 22.00
CA TRP A 213 10.94 -21.26 21.08
C TRP A 213 10.42 -20.06 21.86
N HIS A 214 10.91 -18.88 21.49
CA HIS A 214 10.54 -17.59 22.03
C HIS A 214 9.91 -16.76 20.91
N VAL A 215 8.78 -16.13 21.24
CA VAL A 215 8.10 -15.18 20.37
C VAL A 215 8.28 -13.80 20.96
N PHE A 216 8.74 -12.86 20.16
CA PHE A 216 8.89 -11.46 20.55
C PHE A 216 8.29 -10.56 19.47
N GLU A 217 7.36 -9.72 19.87
CA GLU A 217 6.79 -8.66 19.04
C GLU A 217 6.86 -7.36 19.85
N PRO A 218 7.37 -6.24 19.29
CA PRO A 218 7.50 -4.99 20.03
C PRO A 218 6.14 -4.37 20.41
N VAL A 219 5.09 -4.69 19.65
CA VAL A 219 3.71 -4.33 19.95
C VAL A 219 2.89 -5.61 19.89
N ASP A 220 2.56 -6.18 21.05
CA ASP A 220 1.89 -7.47 21.15
C ASP A 220 0.47 -7.38 21.76
N ASP A 221 -0.25 -8.49 21.69
CA ASP A 221 -1.59 -8.66 22.29
C ASP A 221 -1.54 -9.42 23.63
N SER A 222 -0.38 -9.48 24.29
CA SER A 222 -0.18 -10.29 25.50
C SER A 222 -1.15 -9.91 26.62
N GLY A 223 -1.42 -8.62 26.80
CA GLY A 223 -2.40 -8.11 27.75
C GLY A 223 -3.83 -8.58 27.44
N MET A 224 -4.20 -8.63 26.16
CA MET A 224 -5.52 -9.11 25.72
C MET A 224 -5.64 -10.63 25.91
N HIS A 225 -4.59 -11.40 25.59
CA HIS A 225 -4.56 -12.84 25.82
C HIS A 225 -4.62 -13.19 27.31
N ALA A 226 -3.92 -12.44 28.17
CA ALA A 226 -4.02 -12.59 29.62
C ALA A 226 -5.42 -12.26 30.16
N ALA A 227 -6.03 -11.17 29.66
CA ALA A 227 -7.38 -10.77 30.05
C ALA A 227 -8.43 -11.82 29.63
N THR A 228 -8.33 -12.36 28.41
CA THR A 228 -9.24 -13.40 27.93
C THR A 228 -9.03 -14.74 28.64
N GLN A 229 -7.79 -15.08 29.00
CA GLN A 229 -7.49 -16.23 29.86
C GLN A 229 -8.19 -16.10 31.21
N GLN A 230 -8.17 -14.91 31.83
CA GLN A 230 -8.85 -14.66 33.11
C GLN A 230 -10.38 -14.67 32.96
N ALA A 231 -10.92 -14.06 31.91
CA ALA A 231 -12.36 -13.91 31.73
C ALA A 231 -13.05 -15.18 31.21
N PHE A 232 -12.38 -15.95 30.35
CA PHE A 232 -12.97 -17.09 29.62
C PHE A 232 -12.26 -18.43 29.88
N GLY A 233 -11.21 -18.45 30.71
CA GLY A 233 -10.45 -19.67 31.04
C GLY A 233 -9.48 -20.15 29.96
N ARG A 234 -9.36 -19.41 28.84
CA ARG A 234 -8.42 -19.69 27.75
C ARG A 234 -8.03 -18.39 27.04
N ALA A 235 -6.79 -18.31 26.54
CA ALA A 235 -6.33 -17.20 25.70
C ALA A 235 -7.13 -17.18 24.38
N LEU A 236 -7.72 -16.03 24.06
CA LEU A 236 -8.56 -15.82 22.87
C LEU A 236 -8.17 -14.54 22.13
N GLU A 237 -8.32 -14.60 20.81
CA GLU A 237 -8.26 -13.42 19.95
C GLU A 237 -9.62 -12.74 19.89
N VAL A 238 -9.67 -11.44 20.21
CA VAL A 238 -10.89 -10.64 20.16
C VAL A 238 -11.04 -10.02 18.78
N THR A 239 -12.12 -10.34 18.07
CA THR A 239 -12.44 -9.77 16.76
C THR A 239 -13.75 -8.98 16.84
N PRO A 240 -13.71 -7.64 16.91
CA PRO A 240 -14.91 -6.81 16.93
C PRO A 240 -15.60 -6.81 15.56
N LEU A 241 -16.92 -6.98 15.56
CA LEU A 241 -17.76 -6.91 14.36
C LEU A 241 -18.27 -5.46 14.17
N LEU A 242 -17.38 -4.57 13.75
CA LEU A 242 -17.66 -3.13 13.65
C LEU A 242 -18.72 -2.78 12.60
N ASP A 243 -18.96 -3.65 11.62
CA ASP A 243 -20.03 -3.51 10.64
C ASP A 243 -21.43 -3.68 11.26
N GLN A 244 -21.52 -4.39 12.39
CA GLN A 244 -22.75 -4.67 13.12
C GLN A 244 -22.95 -3.77 14.36
N ALA A 245 -21.95 -2.96 14.72
CA ALA A 245 -21.99 -2.12 15.91
C ALA A 245 -22.62 -0.74 15.61
N GLN A 246 -23.77 -0.43 16.20
CA GLN A 246 -24.40 0.89 16.05
C GLN A 246 -23.77 1.97 16.93
N ALA A 247 -23.20 1.54 18.06
CA ALA A 247 -22.48 2.37 19.01
C ALA A 247 -21.19 1.65 19.41
N VAL A 248 -20.07 2.36 19.36
CA VAL A 248 -18.75 1.88 19.78
C VAL A 248 -18.21 2.85 20.82
N VAL A 249 -17.78 2.32 21.97
CA VAL A 249 -17.05 3.09 22.98
C VAL A 249 -15.67 2.45 23.11
N ALA A 250 -14.64 3.17 22.68
CA ALA A 250 -13.26 2.72 22.74
C ALA A 250 -12.54 3.35 23.94
N PHE A 251 -11.93 2.50 24.78
CA PHE A 251 -11.10 2.93 25.91
C PHE A 251 -9.65 2.57 25.61
N ASP A 252 -8.82 3.57 25.33
CA ASP A 252 -7.42 3.40 24.89
C ASP A 252 -7.23 2.38 23.75
N ALA A 253 -8.22 2.28 22.86
CA ALA A 253 -8.22 1.34 21.76
C ALA A 253 -8.30 2.09 20.44
N ASP A 254 -7.41 1.76 19.51
CA ASP A 254 -7.32 2.39 18.18
C ASP A 254 -7.62 1.37 17.06
N PRO A 255 -8.86 0.86 16.93
CA PRO A 255 -9.22 -0.11 15.88
C PRO A 255 -9.06 0.42 14.46
N LEU A 256 -9.10 1.73 14.25
CA LEU A 256 -8.84 2.37 12.94
C LEU A 256 -7.36 2.77 12.77
N GLY A 257 -6.55 2.54 13.80
CA GLY A 257 -5.14 2.87 13.92
C GLY A 257 -4.22 2.01 13.09
N ALA A 258 -2.96 2.41 13.05
CA ALA A 258 -1.88 1.62 12.46
C ALA A 258 -1.76 0.26 13.18
N GLY A 259 -1.87 -0.84 12.44
CA GLY A 259 -1.71 -2.16 12.99
C GLY A 259 -2.24 -3.27 12.09
N PRO A 260 -2.01 -4.55 12.44
CA PRO A 260 -2.33 -5.67 11.57
C PRO A 260 -3.84 -5.89 11.34
N ARG A 261 -4.70 -5.26 12.16
CA ARG A 261 -6.16 -5.32 12.04
C ARG A 261 -6.77 -4.08 11.37
N GLN A 262 -5.95 -3.07 11.07
CA GLN A 262 -6.39 -1.75 10.59
C GLN A 262 -7.35 -1.84 9.40
N VAL A 263 -6.94 -2.57 8.35
CA VAL A 263 -7.70 -2.64 7.10
C VAL A 263 -9.07 -3.27 7.33
N ARG A 264 -9.09 -4.43 8.02
CA ARG A 264 -10.33 -5.16 8.34
C ARG A 264 -11.29 -4.29 9.11
N ASP A 265 -10.81 -3.69 10.19
CA ASP A 265 -11.65 -2.92 11.12
C ASP A 265 -12.12 -1.62 10.47
N SER A 266 -11.26 -0.97 9.67
CA SER A 266 -11.63 0.23 8.90
C SER A 266 -12.66 -0.04 7.81
N VAL A 267 -12.53 -1.16 7.09
CA VAL A 267 -13.50 -1.59 6.07
C VAL A 267 -14.85 -1.93 6.72
N ALA A 268 -14.83 -2.63 7.85
CA ALA A 268 -16.03 -2.97 8.60
C ALA A 268 -16.75 -1.72 9.13
N TRP A 269 -16.02 -0.79 9.77
CA TRP A 269 -16.60 0.46 10.25
C TRP A 269 -17.13 1.35 9.12
N SER A 270 -16.43 1.39 7.98
CA SER A 270 -16.90 2.09 6.79
C SER A 270 -18.18 1.50 6.21
N ALA A 271 -18.39 0.18 6.34
CA ALA A 271 -19.65 -0.46 5.96
C ALA A 271 -20.79 -0.03 6.90
N ARG A 272 -20.57 0.00 8.22
CA ARG A 272 -21.55 0.49 9.20
C ARG A 272 -21.98 1.93 8.92
N ARG A 273 -21.02 2.81 8.63
CA ARG A 273 -21.28 4.22 8.31
C ARG A 273 -22.13 4.38 7.04
N ARG A 274 -21.87 3.57 6.01
CA ARG A 274 -22.69 3.56 4.78
C ARG A 274 -24.11 3.07 5.04
N ALA A 275 -24.29 2.02 5.86
CA ALA A 275 -25.61 1.55 6.27
C ALA A 275 -26.40 2.65 6.99
N PHE A 276 -25.77 3.35 7.93
CA PHE A 276 -26.37 4.50 8.61
C PHE A 276 -26.79 5.61 7.65
N GLN A 277 -25.95 5.97 6.67
CA GLN A 277 -26.30 6.95 5.64
C GLN A 277 -27.47 6.51 4.75
N GLY A 278 -27.65 5.19 4.58
CA GLY A 278 -28.81 4.59 3.93
C GLY A 278 -30.06 4.50 4.81
N GLY A 279 -30.01 4.99 6.06
CA GLY A 279 -31.14 4.97 7.00
C GLY A 279 -31.23 3.73 7.89
N ASP A 280 -30.21 2.87 7.91
CA ASP A 280 -30.20 1.64 8.73
C ASP A 280 -29.45 1.82 10.05
N GLY A 281 -30.19 1.93 11.16
CA GLY A 281 -29.70 1.95 12.55
C GLY A 281 -28.86 3.18 12.91
N GLY A 282 -27.98 3.09 13.92
CA GLY A 282 -27.07 4.17 14.35
C GLY A 282 -25.60 3.97 13.93
N SER A 283 -24.78 5.02 13.98
CA SER A 283 -23.32 4.92 13.75
C SER A 283 -22.58 5.92 14.62
N VAL A 284 -22.47 5.62 15.90
CA VAL A 284 -21.81 6.47 16.91
C VAL A 284 -20.52 5.81 17.38
N MET A 285 -19.44 6.60 17.43
CA MET A 285 -18.16 6.18 18.01
C MET A 285 -17.73 7.20 19.03
N MET A 286 -17.46 6.76 20.25
CA MET A 286 -16.93 7.57 21.35
C MET A 286 -15.57 7.00 21.74
N VAL A 287 -14.61 7.87 22.01
CA VAL A 287 -13.24 7.45 22.33
C VAL A 287 -12.79 8.12 23.62
N VAL A 288 -12.16 7.33 24.49
CA VAL A 288 -11.43 7.81 25.66
C VAL A 288 -9.97 7.46 25.44
N GLU A 289 -9.11 8.46 25.26
CA GLU A 289 -7.69 8.21 24.92
C GLU A 289 -6.76 9.26 25.54
N PRO A 290 -5.51 8.87 25.89
CA PRO A 290 -4.50 9.80 26.40
C PRO A 290 -3.81 10.59 25.29
N THR A 291 -3.64 9.97 24.12
CA THR A 291 -2.93 10.51 22.97
C THR A 291 -3.88 10.51 21.77
N PRO A 292 -3.86 11.54 20.90
CA PRO A 292 -4.68 11.57 19.69
C PRO A 292 -4.40 10.38 18.77
N THR A 293 -5.45 9.66 18.39
CA THR A 293 -5.38 8.54 17.45
C THR A 293 -6.24 8.75 16.19
N LEU A 294 -6.10 7.85 15.21
CA LEU A 294 -6.96 7.84 14.02
C LEU A 294 -8.42 7.55 14.39
N THR A 295 -8.65 6.65 15.35
CA THR A 295 -9.99 6.38 15.88
C THR A 295 -10.58 7.62 16.54
N GLY A 296 -9.81 8.31 17.38
CA GLY A 296 -10.21 9.58 18.00
C GLY A 296 -10.61 10.64 16.96
N GLY A 297 -9.83 10.80 15.89
CA GLY A 297 -10.14 11.73 14.80
C GLY A 297 -11.38 11.38 13.96
N ARG A 298 -11.88 10.13 14.05
CA ARG A 298 -13.11 9.67 13.38
C ARG A 298 -14.30 9.50 14.31
N SER A 299 -14.09 9.71 15.61
CA SER A 299 -15.13 9.63 16.63
C SER A 299 -16.07 10.83 16.59
N LEU A 300 -17.27 10.65 17.13
CA LEU A 300 -18.22 11.73 17.39
C LEU A 300 -17.81 12.53 18.62
N ASP A 301 -17.45 11.82 19.68
CA ASP A 301 -17.03 12.41 20.95
C ASP A 301 -15.72 11.77 21.42
N ARG A 302 -14.81 12.62 21.89
CA ARG A 302 -13.46 12.26 22.28
C ARG A 302 -13.16 12.87 23.64
N LEU A 303 -13.05 12.00 24.64
CA LEU A 303 -12.61 12.36 25.98
C LEU A 303 -11.10 12.15 26.10
N VAL A 304 -10.36 13.24 26.29
CA VAL A 304 -8.93 13.15 26.60
C VAL A 304 -8.76 12.79 28.07
N ALA A 305 -8.18 11.62 28.35
CA ALA A 305 -7.95 11.14 29.71
C ALA A 305 -6.56 10.50 29.81
N PRO A 306 -5.78 10.78 30.87
CA PRO A 306 -4.50 10.12 31.08
C PRO A 306 -4.69 8.60 31.23
N ALA A 307 -3.72 7.81 30.75
CA ALA A 307 -3.80 6.34 30.75
C ALA A 307 -4.12 5.76 32.15
N SER A 308 -3.62 6.38 33.21
CA SER A 308 -3.90 5.99 34.61
C SER A 308 -5.37 6.09 35.02
N ARG A 309 -6.18 6.91 34.34
CA ARG A 309 -7.62 7.05 34.61
C ARG A 309 -8.49 6.10 33.78
N ILE A 310 -7.95 5.47 32.74
CA ILE A 310 -8.73 4.62 31.83
C ILE A 310 -9.36 3.43 32.56
N PRO A 311 -8.65 2.69 33.44
CA PRO A 311 -9.27 1.61 34.21
C PRO A 311 -10.44 2.07 35.10
N LEU A 312 -10.36 3.28 35.66
CA LEU A 312 -11.43 3.87 36.47
C LEU A 312 -12.65 4.20 35.61
N LEU A 313 -12.43 4.76 34.41
CA LEU A 313 -13.50 5.10 33.46
C LEU A 313 -14.20 3.84 32.94
N VAL A 314 -13.44 2.78 32.62
CA VAL A 314 -14.00 1.47 32.24
C VAL A 314 -14.85 0.89 33.37
N THR A 315 -14.36 0.97 34.62
CA THR A 315 -15.10 0.49 35.80
C THR A 315 -16.36 1.32 36.07
N GLY A 316 -16.31 2.64 35.89
CA GLY A 316 -17.48 3.51 36.00
C GLY A 316 -18.53 3.21 34.94
N HIS A 317 -18.08 3.04 33.68
CA HIS A 317 -18.96 2.69 32.56
C HIS A 317 -19.65 1.34 32.76
N SER A 318 -18.91 0.30 33.18
CA SER A 318 -19.48 -1.04 33.39
C SER A 318 -20.55 -1.04 34.49
N ARG A 319 -20.36 -0.27 35.57
CA ARG A 319 -21.38 -0.07 36.62
C ARG A 319 -22.63 0.62 36.08
N GLY A 320 -22.48 1.68 35.28
CA GLY A 320 -23.60 2.39 34.65
C GLY A 320 -24.42 1.49 33.70
N CYS A 321 -23.75 0.65 32.92
CA CYS A 321 -24.42 -0.34 32.05
C CYS A 321 -25.12 -1.44 32.85
N SER A 322 -24.55 -1.88 33.98
CA SER A 322 -25.16 -2.90 34.84
C SER A 322 -26.43 -2.43 35.55
N ALA A 323 -26.57 -1.13 35.80
CA ALA A 323 -27.76 -0.54 36.41
C ALA A 323 -28.96 -0.43 35.45
N SER A 324 -28.73 -0.53 34.14
CA SER A 324 -29.73 -0.30 33.08
C SER A 324 -30.15 -1.56 32.32
N PHE A 325 -29.52 -2.72 32.60
CA PHE A 325 -29.94 -4.02 32.08
C PHE A 325 -30.54 -4.87 33.21
N PRO A 326 -31.80 -5.37 33.11
CA PRO A 326 -32.24 -6.41 34.03
C PRO A 326 -31.30 -7.62 33.89
N PRO A 327 -30.97 -8.31 34.99
CA PRO A 327 -30.05 -9.43 34.95
C PRO A 327 -30.54 -10.42 33.91
N ARG A 328 -29.68 -10.73 32.93
CA ARG A 328 -29.94 -11.73 31.89
C ARG A 328 -30.52 -12.96 32.59
N ARG A 329 -31.70 -13.40 32.16
CA ARG A 329 -32.24 -14.72 32.49
C ARG A 329 -31.09 -15.70 32.34
N ARG A 330 -30.80 -16.44 33.42
CA ARG A 330 -29.81 -17.52 33.43
C ARG A 330 -29.95 -18.28 32.12
N CYS A 331 -28.84 -18.57 31.43
CA CYS A 331 -28.82 -19.67 30.50
C CYS A 331 -29.45 -20.85 31.23
N ALA A 332 -30.64 -21.26 30.80
CA ALA A 332 -31.23 -22.49 31.28
C ALA A 332 -30.22 -23.57 30.91
N GLN A 333 -29.44 -24.03 31.88
CA GLN A 333 -28.92 -25.37 31.85
C GLN A 333 -30.16 -26.25 31.82
N THR A 334 -30.58 -26.65 30.62
CA THR A 334 -31.46 -27.81 30.48
C THR A 334 -30.65 -29.00 30.95
N SER A 335 -30.69 -29.27 32.25
CA SER A 335 -30.44 -30.58 32.79
C SER A 335 -31.59 -31.49 32.36
N SER A 336 -31.48 -32.06 31.15
CA SER A 336 -32.30 -33.21 30.78
C SER A 336 -31.66 -34.44 31.44
N ALA A 337 -32.18 -34.80 32.62
CA ALA A 337 -32.01 -36.13 33.14
C ALA A 337 -32.80 -37.11 32.25
N GLY A 338 -32.10 -38.14 31.74
CA GLY A 338 -32.66 -39.45 31.42
C GLY A 338 -33.59 -39.57 30.19
N SER A 339 -33.02 -39.88 29.04
CA SER A 339 -33.55 -40.96 28.19
C SER A 339 -32.47 -41.47 27.24
N ASN A 340 -32.11 -42.75 27.39
CA ASN A 340 -31.27 -43.51 26.46
C ASN A 340 -31.83 -43.40 25.03
N ALA A 341 -31.09 -42.74 24.14
CA ALA A 341 -31.22 -42.91 22.71
C ALA A 341 -29.83 -42.76 22.07
N GLN A 342 -29.35 -43.84 21.47
CA GLN A 342 -28.08 -43.87 20.74
C GLN A 342 -28.10 -42.85 19.59
N PRO A 343 -26.96 -42.21 19.26
CA PRO A 343 -26.92 -41.25 18.16
C PRO A 343 -26.91 -41.98 16.81
N SER A 344 -28.03 -41.91 16.10
CA SER A 344 -28.09 -42.25 14.68
C SER A 344 -27.28 -41.22 13.87
N ALA A 345 -26.35 -41.71 13.06
CA ALA A 345 -25.47 -40.91 12.21
C ALA A 345 -26.26 -39.96 11.28
N LEU A 346 -26.09 -38.65 11.51
CA LEU A 346 -26.55 -37.61 10.58
C LEU A 346 -25.58 -37.53 9.40
N ARG A 347 -26.08 -37.92 8.23
CA ARG A 347 -25.41 -37.82 6.93
C ARG A 347 -25.00 -36.37 6.63
N PRO A 348 -23.79 -36.11 6.12
CA PRO A 348 -23.41 -34.78 5.66
C PRO A 348 -24.21 -34.39 4.41
N ARG A 349 -24.85 -33.21 4.44
CA ARG A 349 -25.48 -32.59 3.27
C ARG A 349 -24.37 -32.23 2.28
N ARG A 350 -24.56 -32.66 1.02
CA ARG A 350 -23.66 -32.49 -0.13
C ARG A 350 -23.11 -31.05 -0.22
N ALA A 351 -21.79 -30.93 -0.16
CA ALA A 351 -21.08 -29.78 -0.71
C ALA A 351 -21.23 -29.82 -2.24
N MET A 352 -21.71 -28.73 -2.83
CA MET A 352 -21.66 -28.53 -4.28
C MET A 352 -20.20 -28.31 -4.68
N ALA A 353 -19.58 -29.33 -5.24
CA ALA A 353 -18.31 -29.22 -5.93
C ALA A 353 -18.53 -28.48 -7.25
N TRP A 354 -17.90 -27.32 -7.41
CA TRP A 354 -17.74 -26.69 -8.71
C TRP A 354 -16.53 -27.32 -9.39
N SER A 355 -16.77 -28.23 -10.34
CA SER A 355 -15.71 -28.77 -11.20
C SER A 355 -15.49 -27.85 -12.39
N TRP A 356 -14.28 -27.33 -12.53
CA TRP A 356 -13.77 -26.77 -13.79
C TRP A 356 -13.66 -27.90 -14.82
N SER A 357 -14.27 -27.74 -15.98
CA SER A 357 -13.96 -28.54 -17.17
C SER A 357 -13.76 -27.61 -18.35
N ALA A 358 -12.52 -27.58 -18.84
CA ALA A 358 -12.14 -26.96 -20.08
C ALA A 358 -12.72 -27.76 -21.26
N ALA A 359 -13.57 -27.13 -22.06
CA ALA A 359 -13.98 -27.67 -23.35
C ALA A 359 -13.93 -26.54 -24.39
N SER A 360 -12.89 -26.59 -25.21
CA SER A 360 -12.74 -25.83 -26.44
C SER A 360 -13.76 -26.31 -27.47
N SER A 361 -14.59 -25.42 -28.01
CA SER A 361 -15.20 -25.64 -29.31
C SER A 361 -15.41 -24.32 -30.07
N ARG A 362 -14.66 -24.19 -31.16
CA ARG A 362 -14.87 -23.21 -32.23
C ARG A 362 -16.26 -23.41 -32.85
N ARG A 363 -17.01 -22.33 -33.07
CA ARG A 363 -17.99 -22.24 -34.18
C ARG A 363 -18.24 -20.77 -34.56
N ARG A 364 -18.08 -20.50 -35.86
CA ARG A 364 -18.31 -19.22 -36.56
C ARG A 364 -19.81 -18.88 -36.70
N PRO A 365 -20.17 -17.61 -36.98
CA PRO A 365 -21.53 -17.10 -36.85
C PRO A 365 -22.38 -17.32 -38.12
N LYS A 366 -23.70 -17.46 -37.95
CA LYS A 366 -24.69 -17.32 -39.03
C LYS A 366 -25.44 -16.01 -38.88
N ARG A 367 -25.46 -15.24 -39.97
CA ARG A 367 -26.35 -14.10 -40.24
C ARG A 367 -27.77 -14.58 -40.49
N SER A 368 -28.76 -13.84 -39.99
CA SER A 368 -30.02 -13.58 -40.71
C SER A 368 -30.67 -12.31 -40.17
N ALA A 369 -31.15 -11.48 -41.09
CA ALA A 369 -31.69 -10.14 -40.91
C ALA A 369 -33.16 -10.14 -40.47
N GLY A 370 -33.64 -9.01 -39.92
CA GLY A 370 -35.08 -8.74 -39.82
C GLY A 370 -35.55 -7.67 -38.83
N ARG A 371 -35.51 -6.41 -39.26
CA ARG A 371 -36.43 -5.27 -38.97
C ARG A 371 -36.67 -4.73 -37.53
N SER A 372 -36.13 -3.51 -37.35
CA SER A 372 -36.68 -2.26 -36.77
C SER A 372 -37.82 -2.28 -35.73
N THR A 373 -37.60 -1.58 -34.62
CA THR A 373 -38.32 -0.33 -34.26
C THR A 373 -37.55 0.44 -33.17
N SER A 374 -37.75 1.75 -33.19
CA SER A 374 -37.05 2.85 -32.52
C SER A 374 -37.23 2.92 -31.00
N GLY A 375 -36.21 3.43 -30.28
CA GLY A 375 -36.30 3.86 -28.89
C GLY A 375 -34.97 4.39 -28.36
N SER A 376 -34.82 5.71 -28.39
CA SER A 376 -33.68 6.49 -27.89
C SER A 376 -33.67 6.62 -26.36
N ALA A 377 -32.53 6.37 -25.70
CA ALA A 377 -31.99 7.17 -24.59
C ALA A 377 -30.66 6.58 -24.04
N THR A 378 -29.59 7.23 -24.49
CA THR A 378 -28.20 7.36 -24.03
C THR A 378 -27.81 6.84 -22.63
N SER A 379 -26.87 5.88 -22.62
CA SER A 379 -26.00 5.52 -21.48
C SER A 379 -24.63 6.18 -21.63
N ALA A 380 -24.15 6.88 -20.59
CA ALA A 380 -22.83 7.50 -20.56
C ALA A 380 -21.76 6.52 -20.04
N SER A 381 -20.69 6.37 -20.81
CA SER A 381 -19.42 5.74 -20.40
C SER A 381 -18.23 6.64 -20.81
N PRO A 382 -17.09 6.59 -20.10
CA PRO A 382 -16.09 7.67 -20.01
C PRO A 382 -15.06 7.69 -21.15
N PRO A 383 -14.24 8.75 -21.28
CA PRO A 383 -13.59 9.10 -22.54
C PRO A 383 -12.31 8.30 -22.82
N ASN A 384 -12.19 7.89 -24.07
CA ASN A 384 -11.02 7.26 -24.67
C ASN A 384 -10.09 8.36 -25.23
N TYR A 385 -8.84 8.39 -24.78
CA TYR A 385 -7.78 9.20 -25.37
C TYR A 385 -7.32 8.54 -26.69
N GLN A 386 -7.57 9.18 -27.84
CA GLN A 386 -6.97 8.82 -29.12
C GLN A 386 -6.33 10.07 -29.74
N SER A 387 -5.01 10.06 -29.85
CA SER A 387 -4.23 11.02 -30.64
C SER A 387 -4.23 10.62 -32.12
N PRO A 388 -4.28 11.57 -33.07
CA PRO A 388 -4.36 11.26 -34.49
C PRO A 388 -2.94 11.16 -35.08
N CYS A 389 -2.64 10.08 -35.80
CA CYS A 389 -1.49 10.05 -36.70
C CYS A 389 -1.92 9.61 -38.09
N ALA A 390 -1.58 10.46 -39.05
CA ALA A 390 -2.06 10.50 -40.41
C ALA A 390 -1.54 9.33 -41.26
N ARG A 391 -2.36 8.95 -42.23
CA ARG A 391 -2.02 8.07 -43.36
C ARG A 391 -0.85 8.66 -44.14
N LEU A 392 0.22 7.89 -44.30
CA LEU A 392 1.16 8.06 -45.41
C LEU A 392 1.24 6.76 -46.22
N ARG A 393 1.03 6.94 -47.52
CA ARG A 393 0.96 5.90 -48.56
C ARG A 393 2.35 5.31 -48.81
N ARG A 394 2.38 3.99 -49.07
CA ARG A 394 3.54 3.28 -49.63
C ARG A 394 3.84 3.73 -51.06
N PRO A 395 5.11 3.74 -51.48
CA PRO A 395 5.49 3.37 -52.83
C PRO A 395 6.30 2.07 -52.86
N THR A 396 6.18 1.39 -53.99
CA THR A 396 6.70 0.07 -54.35
C THR A 396 8.10 0.11 -54.97
N ALA A 397 8.83 -1.00 -54.77
CA ALA A 397 9.86 -1.61 -55.63
C ALA A 397 11.29 -1.03 -55.70
N ARG A 398 12.29 -1.79 -55.24
CA ARG A 398 13.15 -2.63 -56.11
C ARG A 398 14.08 -3.53 -55.28
N SER A 399 14.28 -4.74 -55.79
CA SER A 399 15.16 -5.78 -55.27
C SER A 399 16.62 -5.52 -55.61
N THR A 400 17.51 -5.68 -54.64
CA THR A 400 18.91 -6.02 -54.85
C THR A 400 19.32 -7.05 -53.80
N ARG A 401 19.61 -8.27 -54.25
CA ARG A 401 20.29 -9.31 -53.47
C ARG A 401 21.75 -8.91 -53.29
N CYS A 402 22.25 -8.97 -52.07
CA CYS A 402 23.67 -9.23 -51.80
C CYS A 402 23.76 -10.17 -50.59
N SER A 403 24.32 -11.35 -50.83
CA SER A 403 24.56 -12.41 -49.85
C SER A 403 25.66 -12.02 -48.84
N PRO A 404 25.64 -12.52 -47.60
CA PRO A 404 26.71 -12.29 -46.64
C PRO A 404 27.86 -13.30 -46.84
N LYS A 405 29.08 -12.79 -47.09
CA LYS A 405 30.33 -13.56 -46.93
C LYS A 405 30.72 -13.54 -45.45
N TRP A 406 30.77 -14.71 -44.83
CA TRP A 406 31.40 -14.95 -43.53
C TRP A 406 32.81 -15.50 -43.74
N THR A 407 33.82 -14.87 -43.15
CA THR A 407 35.16 -15.42 -42.96
C THR A 407 35.45 -15.55 -41.47
N PRO A 408 35.98 -16.70 -40.98
CA PRO A 408 36.32 -16.87 -39.58
C PRO A 408 37.77 -16.44 -39.32
N ALA A 409 37.99 -15.60 -38.31
CA ALA A 409 39.33 -15.31 -37.80
C ALA A 409 39.66 -16.24 -36.63
N ARG A 410 40.81 -16.92 -36.77
CA ARG A 410 41.40 -17.90 -35.86
C ARG A 410 41.96 -17.26 -34.58
N SER A 411 42.04 -18.13 -33.59
CA SER A 411 42.85 -18.10 -32.37
C SER A 411 44.28 -17.56 -32.54
N ALA A 412 44.76 -16.83 -31.53
CA ALA A 412 46.16 -16.89 -31.11
C ALA A 412 46.25 -16.71 -29.59
N ARG A 413 46.88 -17.69 -28.93
CA ARG A 413 47.47 -17.58 -27.61
C ARG A 413 48.76 -16.77 -27.70
N SER A 414 49.03 -16.00 -26.67
CA SER A 414 50.34 -15.81 -26.07
C SER A 414 50.14 -15.64 -24.58
#